data_AF-A0A355DGH0-F1
#
_entry.id   AF-A0A355DGH0-F1
#
_cell.length_a   1.000
_cell.length_b   1.000
_cell.length_c   1.000
_cell.angle_alpha   90.00
_cell.angle_beta   90.00
_cell.angle_gamma   90.00
#
_symmetry.space_group_name_H-M   'P 1'
#
loop_
_entity.id
_entity.type
_entity.pdbx_description
1 polymer ?
#
loop_
_entity_poly.entity_id
_entity_poly.type
_entity_poly.pdbx_seq_one_letter_code
_entity_poly.pdbx_strand_id
1 'polypeptide(L)' 'MLTRLDLRGFTGALADVLPRPAPDQGEALGAVRSIIADVRARGDEALYELTERYDGVVLESL' A
#
# COMPACT_ATOMS: atom_id res chain seq x y z
N MET A 1 -11.97 -21.32 5.39
CA MET A 1 -13.42 -21.47 5.66
C MET A 1 -14.00 -20.07 5.83
N LEU A 2 -15.10 -19.74 5.16
CA LEU A 2 -15.72 -18.41 5.28
C LEU A 2 -16.70 -18.38 6.46
N THR A 3 -16.71 -17.29 7.22
CA THR A 3 -17.60 -17.08 8.37
C THR A 3 -18.83 -16.28 7.94
N ARG A 4 -20.04 -16.79 8.23
CA ARG A 4 -21.28 -16.06 7.95
C ARG A 4 -21.51 -14.99 9.03
N LEU A 5 -21.62 -13.74 8.61
CA LEU A 5 -22.00 -12.62 9.48
C LEU A 5 -23.43 -12.18 9.12
N ASP A 6 -24.36 -12.24 10.08
CA ASP A 6 -25.73 -11.77 9.91
C ASP A 6 -25.90 -10.40 10.58
N LEU A 7 -26.27 -9.40 9.79
CA LEU A 7 -26.41 -8.00 10.22
C LEU A 7 -27.87 -7.51 10.16
N ARG A 8 -28.83 -8.41 9.94
CA ARG A 8 -30.24 -8.04 9.89
C ARG A 8 -30.68 -7.46 11.24
N GLY A 9 -31.27 -6.27 11.22
CA GLY A 9 -31.70 -5.56 12.42
C GLY A 9 -30.58 -4.86 13.20
N PHE A 10 -29.34 -4.89 12.72
CA PHE A 10 -28.24 -4.15 13.32
C PHE A 10 -28.37 -2.64 13.01
N THR A 11 -28.26 -1.81 14.04
CA THR A 11 -28.40 -0.35 13.95
C THR A 11 -27.15 0.42 14.37
N GLY A 12 -26.07 -0.29 14.73
CA GLY A 12 -24.79 0.30 15.12
C GLY A 12 -23.88 0.63 13.94
N ALA A 13 -22.65 1.06 14.23
CA ALA A 13 -21.65 1.32 13.21
C ALA A 13 -21.08 -0.01 12.67
N LEU A 14 -21.18 -0.21 11.36
CA LEU A 14 -20.69 -1.43 10.69
C LEU A 14 -19.18 -1.65 10.87
N ALA A 15 -18.42 -0.57 11.04
CA ALA A 15 -16.98 -0.61 11.27
C ALA A 15 -16.60 -1.42 12.52
N ASP A 16 -17.50 -1.54 13.50
CA ASP A 16 -17.26 -2.23 14.76
C ASP A 16 -17.44 -3.75 14.64
N VAL A 17 -18.15 -4.22 13.62
CA VAL A 17 -18.58 -5.63 13.47
C VAL A 17 -18.03 -6.30 12.22
N LEU A 18 -17.59 -5.52 11.24
CA LEU A 18 -16.97 -6.07 10.04
C LEU A 18 -15.51 -6.44 10.31
N PRO A 19 -15.08 -7.66 9.94
CA PRO A 19 -13.67 -8.05 10.04
C PRO A 19 -12.84 -7.14 9.13
N ARG A 20 -11.91 -6.41 9.73
CA ARG A 20 -10.91 -5.62 9.03
C ARG A 20 -9.59 -6.40 9.06
N PRO A 21 -9.04 -6.81 7.91
CA PRO A 21 -7.68 -7.33 7.86
C PRO A 21 -6.76 -6.26 8.45
N ALA A 22 -5.99 -6.61 9.48
CA ALA A 22 -4.93 -5.73 9.94
C ALA A 22 -3.89 -5.69 8.80
N PRO A 23 -3.56 -4.50 8.27
CA PRO A 23 -2.43 -4.43 7.36
C PRO A 23 -1.18 -4.79 8.15
N ASP A 24 -0.32 -5.64 7.57
CA ASP A 24 1.08 -5.66 7.95
C ASP A 24 1.64 -4.27 7.62
N GLN A 25 1.76 -3.44 8.65
CA GLN A 25 2.24 -2.06 8.50
C GLN A 25 3.75 -1.95 8.67
N GLY A 26 4.41 -2.99 9.21
CA GLY A 26 5.82 -2.88 9.60
C GLY A 26 6.73 -2.89 8.40
N GLU A 27 6.60 -3.91 7.55
CA GLU A 27 7.47 -4.11 6.41
C GLU A 27 7.21 -3.07 5.30
N ALA A 28 5.93 -2.84 5.00
CA ALA A 28 5.52 -1.86 3.99
C ALA A 28 5.99 -0.44 4.32
N LEU A 29 5.90 -0.01 5.58
CA LEU A 29 6.34 1.32 5.99
C LEU A 29 7.86 1.48 5.85
N GLY A 30 8.64 0.44 6.15
CA GLY A 30 10.09 0.43 5.95
C GLY A 30 10.45 0.59 4.47
N ALA A 31 9.82 -0.19 3.60
CA ALA A 31 10.04 -0.12 2.15
C ALA A 31 9.72 1.27 1.58
N VAL A 32 8.56 1.84 1.94
CA VAL A 32 8.14 3.18 1.49
C VAL A 32 9.11 4.26 1.98
N ARG A 33 9.58 4.18 3.24
CA ARG A 33 10.58 5.13 3.76
C ARG A 33 11.88 5.06 2.99
N SER A 34 12.32 3.87 2.61
CA SER A 34 13.51 3.68 1.78
C SER A 34 13.36 4.32 0.41
N ILE A 35 12.21 4.12 -0.25
CA ILE A 35 11.90 4.73 -1.56
C ILE A 35 11.93 6.26 -1.45
N ILE A 36 11.26 6.83 -0.45
CA ILE A 36 11.23 8.29 -0.25
C ILE A 36 12.64 8.86 0.01
N ALA A 37 13.45 8.17 0.81
CA ALA A 37 14.82 8.60 1.10
C ALA A 37 15.70 8.58 -0.15
N ASP A 38 15.53 7.56 -0.99
CA ASP A 38 16.28 7.39 -2.22
C ASP A 38 15.92 8.45 -3.27
N VAL A 39 14.62 8.69 -3.50
CA VAL A 39 14.15 9.78 -4.36
C VAL A 39 14.60 11.14 -3.85
N ARG A 40 14.64 11.35 -2.52
CA ARG A 40 15.17 12.61 -1.96
C ARG A 40 16.66 12.79 -2.24
N ALA A 41 17.43 11.71 -2.28
CA ALA A 41 18.87 11.76 -2.49
C ALA A 41 19.25 11.90 -3.98
N ARG A 42 18.54 11.20 -4.87
CA ARG A 42 18.90 11.08 -6.30
C ARG A 42 17.92 11.76 -7.27
N GLY A 43 16.74 12.16 -6.80
CA GLY A 43 15.72 12.79 -7.62
C GLY A 43 15.21 11.86 -8.73
N ASP A 44 15.15 12.39 -9.95
CA ASP A 44 14.60 11.72 -11.13
C ASP A 44 15.30 10.41 -11.48
N GLU A 45 16.61 10.30 -11.23
CA GLU A 45 17.36 9.05 -11.46
C GLU A 45 16.74 7.86 -10.71
N ALA A 46 16.35 8.08 -9.44
CA ALA A 46 15.65 7.06 -8.67
C ALA A 46 14.26 6.76 -9.24
N LEU A 47 13.56 7.77 -9.76
CA LEU A 47 12.24 7.57 -10.36
C LEU A 47 12.31 6.69 -11.61
N TYR A 48 13.26 6.93 -12.52
CA TYR A 48 13.46 6.07 -13.70
C TYR A 48 13.72 4.61 -13.30
N GLU A 49 14.63 4.38 -12.35
CA GLU A 49 14.97 3.04 -11.87
C GLU A 49 13.77 2.33 -11.20
N LEU A 50 13.04 3.04 -10.34
CA LEU A 50 11.89 2.49 -9.64
C LEU A 50 10.74 2.16 -10.61
N THR A 51 10.48 3.01 -11.61
CA THR A 51 9.48 2.76 -12.65
C THR A 51 9.85 1.55 -13.51
N GLU A 52 11.11 1.44 -13.95
CA GLU A 52 11.54 0.25 -14.70
C GLU A 52 11.37 -1.03 -13.86
N ARG A 53 11.73 -0.97 -12.57
CA ARG A 53 11.68 -2.13 -11.68
C ARG A 53 10.27 -2.58 -11.34
N TYR A 54 9.37 -1.66 -10.99
CA TYR A 54 8.05 -2.01 -10.46
C TYR A 54 6.97 -2.02 -11.53
N ASP A 55 7.09 -1.17 -12.55
CA ASP A 55 6.09 -1.06 -13.62
C ASP A 55 6.54 -1.77 -14.91
N GLY A 56 7.84 -2.12 -15.02
CA GLY A 56 8.39 -2.74 -16.23
C GLY A 56 8.50 -1.78 -17.42
N VAL A 57 8.50 -0.47 -17.16
CA VAL A 57 8.51 0.59 -18.18
C VAL A 57 9.80 1.40 -18.09
N VAL A 58 10.49 1.54 -19.22
CA VAL A 58 11.63 2.47 -19.34
C VAL A 58 11.08 3.82 -19.79
N LEU A 59 11.13 4.81 -18.90
CA LEU A 59 10.70 6.19 -19.20
C LEU A 59 11.81 6.96 -19.94
N GLU A 60 11.42 7.73 -20.96
CA GLU A 60 12.34 8.60 -21.72
C GLU A 60 12.41 10.04 -21.18
N SER A 61 11.37 10.49 -20.45
CA SER A 61 11.30 11.83 -19.84
C SER A 61 10.27 11.88 -18.70
N LEU A 62 10.42 12.87 -17.81
CA LEU A 62 9.53 13.19 -16.68
C LEU A 62 8.86 14.56 -16.86
#